data_AF-A0AA36HU96-F1
#
_entry.id   AF-A0AA36HU96-F1
#
_cell.length_a   1.000
_cell.length_b   1.000
_cell.length_c   1.000
_cell.angle_alpha   90.00
_cell.angle_beta   90.00
_cell.angle_gamma   90.00
#
_symmetry.space_group_name_H-M   'P 1'
#
loop_
_entity.id
_entity.type
_entity.pdbx_description
1 polymer ?
#
loop_
_entity_poly.entity_id
_entity_poly.type
_entity_poly.pdbx_seq_one_letter_code
_entity_poly.pdbx_strand_id
1 'polypeptide(L)'
;MESNFEKMERLLEMHEEYHQSVKEADSARDKGLAQQIDRELEVNEEEQLYLDRCDAGLFTLQQVDLILVRLVNMGNRQASEEIGKLMDVKGVKLAEVRDIVLEYCRTNLGPLAREERKEVMAYLQAMLTRYGGDASLVEEEAAAATGAATPEEADGAVTPEEADPNQVTDDEAEPKTEKAQEPEPVEKEEQKKDKKEKKDRKK
;
A
#
# COMPACT_ATOMS: atom_id res chain seq x y z
N MET A 1 -15.57 -17.55 14.80
CA MET A 1 -14.48 -16.57 14.66
C MET A 1 -13.37 -16.95 15.61
N GLU A 2 -12.13 -16.92 15.16
CA GLU A 2 -10.97 -17.12 16.02
C GLU A 2 -10.78 -15.88 16.91
N SER A 3 -10.53 -16.10 18.21
CA SER A 3 -10.08 -15.09 19.18
C SER A 3 -10.89 -13.78 19.29
N ASN A 4 -12.22 -13.82 19.33
CA ASN A 4 -13.06 -12.64 19.64
C ASN A 4 -12.74 -11.35 18.83
N PHE A 5 -12.36 -11.48 17.56
CA PHE A 5 -12.01 -10.33 16.70
C PHE A 5 -10.74 -9.57 17.10
N GLU A 6 -9.83 -10.18 17.87
CA GLU A 6 -8.53 -9.60 18.27
C GLU A 6 -7.75 -9.02 17.08
N LYS A 7 -7.79 -9.68 15.91
CA LYS A 7 -7.14 -9.18 14.69
C LYS A 7 -7.75 -7.88 14.17
N MET A 8 -9.06 -7.68 14.34
CA MET A 8 -9.74 -6.44 13.96
C MET A 8 -9.41 -5.32 14.94
N GLU A 9 -9.33 -5.65 16.24
CA GLU A 9 -8.85 -4.71 17.24
C GLU A 9 -7.43 -4.25 16.92
N ARG A 10 -6.53 -5.20 16.64
CA ARG A 10 -5.16 -4.87 16.24
C ARG A 10 -5.09 -4.04 14.96
N LEU A 11 -5.98 -4.29 14.01
CA LEU A 11 -6.07 -3.51 12.76
C LEU A 11 -6.41 -2.04 13.04
N LEU A 12 -7.38 -1.79 13.92
CA LEU A 12 -7.78 -0.43 14.30
C LEU A 12 -6.73 0.28 15.15
N GLU A 13 -6.00 -0.45 16.00
CA GLU A 13 -4.85 0.11 16.72
C GLU A 13 -3.74 0.54 15.76
N MET A 14 -3.45 -0.28 14.74
CA MET A 14 -2.47 0.10 13.72
C MET A 14 -2.93 1.33 12.94
N HIS A 15 -4.23 1.43 12.61
CA HIS A 15 -4.78 2.64 11.98
C HIS A 15 -4.49 3.87 12.84
N GLU A 16 -4.82 3.83 14.13
CA GLU A 16 -4.60 4.97 15.04
C GLU A 16 -3.12 5.34 15.16
N GLU A 17 -2.24 4.34 15.31
CA GLU A 17 -0.79 4.52 15.42
C GLU A 17 -0.20 5.22 14.18
N TYR A 18 -0.48 4.70 12.99
CA TYR A 18 0.06 5.28 11.75
C TYR A 18 -0.62 6.59 11.36
N HIS A 19 -1.93 6.73 11.60
CA HIS A 19 -2.64 7.99 11.34
C HIS A 19 -2.07 9.12 12.21
N GLN A 20 -1.78 8.84 13.48
CA GLN A 20 -1.15 9.80 14.37
C GLN A 20 0.28 10.13 13.92
N SER A 21 1.07 9.13 13.51
CA SER A 21 2.43 9.32 12.98
C SER A 21 2.46 10.22 11.74
N VAL A 22 1.60 9.95 10.75
CA VAL A 22 1.49 10.76 9.52
C VAL A 22 1.05 12.19 9.84
N LYS A 23 0.07 12.36 10.74
CA LYS A 23 -0.41 13.68 11.17
C LYS A 23 0.66 14.48 11.92
N GLU A 24 1.50 13.82 12.70
CA GLU A 24 2.64 14.44 13.38
C GLU A 24 3.70 14.89 12.37
N ALA A 25 3.97 14.10 11.34
CA ALA A 25 4.85 14.49 10.24
C ALA A 25 4.31 15.73 9.49
N ASP A 26 3.02 15.73 9.14
CA ASP A 26 2.35 16.88 8.52
C ASP A 26 2.46 18.13 9.40
N SER A 27 2.17 18.00 10.71
CA SER A 27 2.26 19.11 11.65
C SER A 27 3.70 19.59 11.90
N ALA A 28 4.68 18.70 11.91
CA ALA A 28 6.09 19.05 12.03
C ALA A 28 6.53 19.87 10.82
N ARG A 29 6.06 19.53 9.62
CA ARG A 29 6.31 20.29 8.40
C ARG A 29 5.68 21.68 8.44
N ASP A 30 4.41 21.79 8.83
CA ASP A 30 3.71 23.08 8.96
C ASP A 30 4.40 24.03 9.95
N LYS A 31 5.04 23.47 10.98
CA LYS A 31 5.82 24.22 11.98
C LYS A 31 7.26 24.52 11.54
N GLY A 32 7.68 24.08 10.35
CA GLY A 32 9.05 24.21 9.85
C GLY A 32 10.07 23.39 10.65
N LEU A 33 9.62 22.37 11.37
CA LEU A 33 10.44 21.46 12.19
C LEU A 33 10.80 20.17 11.44
N ALA A 34 10.15 19.90 10.29
CA ALA A 34 10.55 18.81 9.42
C ALA A 34 12.03 18.99 9.05
N GLN A 35 12.81 17.92 9.23
CA GLN A 35 14.23 17.95 8.95
C GLN A 35 14.40 18.25 7.46
N GLN A 36 15.07 19.34 7.10
CA GLN A 36 15.54 19.60 5.73
C GLN A 36 16.63 18.60 5.35
N ILE A 37 16.35 17.30 5.43
CA ILE A 37 17.35 16.27 5.18
C ILE A 37 17.65 16.11 3.69
N ASP A 38 16.79 16.57 2.78
CA ASP A 38 17.05 16.41 1.35
C ASP A 38 16.80 17.65 0.49
N ARG A 39 17.47 18.76 0.85
CA ARG A 39 17.75 19.82 -0.16
C ARG A 39 18.76 19.37 -1.23
N GLU A 40 19.27 18.14 -1.17
CA GLU A 40 20.20 17.58 -2.17
C GLU A 40 19.50 16.89 -3.35
N LEU A 41 18.21 16.50 -3.25
CA LEU A 41 17.56 15.69 -4.29
C LEU A 41 16.86 16.48 -5.42
N GLU A 42 16.89 17.82 -5.45
CA GLU A 42 16.12 18.65 -6.42
C GLU A 42 14.61 18.31 -6.47
N VAL A 43 14.10 17.65 -5.43
CA VAL A 43 12.70 17.23 -5.30
C VAL A 43 11.84 18.45 -4.95
N ASN A 44 10.66 18.55 -5.57
CA ASN A 44 9.75 19.66 -5.29
C ASN A 44 9.10 19.52 -3.89
N GLU A 45 8.51 20.61 -3.37
CA GLU A 45 7.97 20.64 -2.00
C GLU A 45 6.80 19.65 -1.76
N GLU A 46 6.08 19.25 -2.81
CA GLU A 46 4.95 18.32 -2.73
C GLU A 46 5.44 16.86 -2.68
N GLU A 47 6.43 16.53 -3.50
CA GLU A 47 7.06 15.22 -3.50
C GLU A 47 7.86 14.98 -2.21
N GLN A 48 8.54 16.01 -1.67
CA GLN A 48 9.17 15.90 -0.35
C GLN A 48 8.14 15.64 0.76
N LEU A 49 6.99 16.33 0.72
CA LEU A 49 5.90 16.06 1.67
C LEU A 49 5.41 14.61 1.58
N TYR A 50 5.25 14.10 0.36
CA TYR A 50 4.84 12.71 0.16
C TYR A 50 5.87 11.72 0.72
N LEU A 51 7.17 11.97 0.52
CA LEU A 51 8.25 11.16 1.08
C LEU A 51 8.26 11.20 2.61
N ASP A 52 8.14 12.38 3.22
CA ASP A 52 8.06 12.53 4.68
C ASP A 52 6.88 11.73 5.25
N ARG A 53 5.73 11.74 4.57
CA ARG A 53 4.55 10.94 4.96
C ARG A 53 4.78 9.44 4.75
N CYS A 54 5.50 9.04 3.69
CA CYS A 54 5.89 7.65 3.47
C CYS A 54 6.79 7.13 4.60
N ASP A 55 7.78 7.93 5.03
CA ASP A 55 8.67 7.61 6.16
C ASP A 55 7.89 7.51 7.48
N ALA A 56 6.84 8.33 7.64
CA ALA A 56 5.92 8.25 8.77
C ALA A 56 4.95 7.05 8.71
N GLY A 57 4.95 6.27 7.62
CA GLY A 57 4.15 5.04 7.48
C GLY A 57 2.85 5.19 6.69
N LEU A 58 2.72 6.19 5.82
CA LEU A 58 1.53 6.42 4.99
C LEU A 58 1.12 5.17 4.18
N PHE A 59 2.06 4.47 3.57
CA PHE A 59 1.75 3.27 2.80
C PHE A 59 1.09 2.20 3.67
N THR A 60 1.61 1.97 4.87
CA THR A 60 1.05 0.99 5.82
C THR A 60 -0.36 1.41 6.27
N LEU A 61 -0.56 2.71 6.55
CA LEU A 61 -1.87 3.26 6.88
C LEU A 61 -2.91 3.01 5.77
N GLN A 62 -2.54 3.29 4.52
CA GLN A 62 -3.39 3.04 3.36
C GLN A 62 -3.75 1.55 3.23
N GLN A 63 -2.79 0.64 3.42
CA GLN A 63 -3.07 -0.80 3.36
C GLN A 63 -4.01 -1.25 4.50
N VAL A 64 -3.81 -0.73 5.71
CA VAL A 64 -4.70 -1.00 6.86
C VAL A 64 -6.14 -0.58 6.53
N ASP A 65 -6.32 0.60 5.96
CA ASP A 65 -7.64 1.15 5.64
C ASP A 65 -8.32 0.43 4.46
N LEU A 66 -7.54 0.02 3.46
CA LEU A 66 -8.05 -0.82 2.36
C LEU A 66 -8.52 -2.18 2.88
N ILE A 67 -7.75 -2.81 3.78
CA ILE A 67 -8.16 -4.06 4.43
C ILE A 67 -9.45 -3.84 5.23
N LEU A 68 -9.53 -2.76 6.00
CA LEU A 68 -10.71 -2.41 6.80
C LEU A 68 -11.95 -2.28 5.93
N VAL A 69 -11.88 -1.47 4.86
CA VAL A 69 -12.96 -1.26 3.90
C VAL A 69 -13.38 -2.58 3.25
N ARG A 70 -12.42 -3.44 2.87
CA ARG A 70 -12.73 -4.75 2.29
C ARG A 70 -13.41 -5.68 3.28
N LEU A 71 -12.92 -5.76 4.52
CA LEU A 71 -13.47 -6.62 5.58
C LEU A 71 -14.94 -6.29 5.88
N VAL A 72 -15.28 -5.00 5.95
CA VAL A 72 -16.66 -4.53 6.13
C VAL A 72 -17.56 -5.01 4.97
N ASN A 73 -17.01 -5.20 3.78
CA ASN A 73 -17.75 -5.58 2.57
C ASN A 73 -17.68 -7.07 2.22
N MET A 74 -17.01 -7.91 3.02
CA MET A 74 -16.90 -9.37 2.77
C MET A 74 -18.19 -10.18 3.00
N GLY A 75 -19.32 -9.54 3.30
CA GLY A 75 -20.61 -10.21 3.53
C GLY A 75 -20.78 -10.87 4.90
N ASN A 76 -19.78 -10.75 5.80
CA ASN A 76 -19.90 -11.19 7.18
C ASN A 76 -20.51 -10.10 8.05
N ARG A 77 -21.82 -10.20 8.31
CA ARG A 77 -22.57 -9.19 9.08
C ARG A 77 -22.04 -9.02 10.50
N GLN A 78 -21.70 -10.11 11.18
CA GLN A 78 -21.19 -10.07 12.55
C GLN A 78 -19.84 -9.36 12.61
N ALA A 79 -18.91 -9.66 11.68
CA ALA A 79 -17.64 -8.96 11.58
C ALA A 79 -17.82 -7.46 11.34
N SER A 80 -18.76 -7.11 10.46
CA SER A 80 -19.05 -5.71 10.15
C SER A 80 -19.60 -4.95 11.34
N GLU A 81 -20.61 -5.51 12.02
CA GLU A 81 -21.19 -4.90 13.22
C GLU A 81 -20.13 -4.69 14.32
N GLU A 82 -19.22 -5.64 14.50
CA GLU A 82 -18.14 -5.51 15.48
C GLU A 82 -17.07 -4.48 15.07
N ILE A 83 -16.73 -4.38 13.77
CA ILE A 83 -15.83 -3.31 13.29
C ILE A 83 -16.41 -1.93 13.62
N GLY A 84 -17.70 -1.71 13.37
CA GLY A 84 -18.35 -0.43 13.72
C GLY A 84 -18.24 -0.11 15.21
N LYS A 85 -18.53 -1.08 16.08
CA LYS A 85 -18.39 -0.90 17.54
C LYS A 85 -16.94 -0.62 17.95
N LEU A 86 -15.98 -1.35 17.38
CA LEU A 86 -14.56 -1.16 17.70
C LEU A 86 -14.05 0.20 17.23
N MET A 87 -14.51 0.70 16.08
CA MET A 87 -14.21 2.06 15.62
C MET A 87 -14.72 3.11 16.63
N ASP A 88 -15.94 2.96 17.14
CA ASP A 88 -16.49 3.86 18.16
C ASP A 88 -15.69 3.81 19.47
N VAL A 89 -15.26 2.62 19.90
CA VAL A 89 -14.50 2.42 21.14
C VAL A 89 -13.08 2.97 21.04
N LYS A 90 -12.39 2.74 19.92
CA LYS A 90 -11.02 3.25 19.67
C LYS A 90 -11.02 4.71 19.22
N GLY A 91 -12.19 5.29 18.89
CA GLY A 91 -12.32 6.68 18.47
C GLY A 91 -11.85 6.94 17.04
N VAL A 92 -11.78 5.90 16.21
CA VAL A 92 -11.39 6.01 14.79
C VAL A 92 -12.52 6.65 14.01
N LYS A 93 -12.28 7.81 13.40
CA LYS A 93 -13.34 8.49 12.66
C LYS A 93 -13.45 7.91 11.26
N LEU A 94 -14.69 7.68 10.84
CA LEU A 94 -14.98 7.22 9.48
C LEU A 94 -14.48 8.19 8.39
N ALA A 95 -14.44 9.49 8.70
CA ALA A 95 -13.88 10.50 7.79
C ALA A 95 -12.37 10.33 7.58
N GLU A 96 -11.62 9.91 8.61
CA GLU A 96 -10.17 9.71 8.52
C GLU A 96 -9.87 8.54 7.57
N VAL A 97 -10.55 7.40 7.75
CA VAL A 97 -10.47 6.24 6.85
C VAL A 97 -10.86 6.61 5.42
N ARG A 98 -11.94 7.38 5.25
CA ARG A 98 -12.38 7.86 3.94
C ARG A 98 -11.29 8.66 3.25
N ASP A 99 -10.72 9.64 3.94
CA ASP A 99 -9.76 10.57 3.34
C ASP A 99 -8.48 9.84 2.89
N ILE A 100 -7.99 8.88 3.70
CA ILE A 100 -6.85 8.03 3.34
C ILE A 100 -7.13 7.16 2.11
N VAL A 101 -8.32 6.54 2.03
CA VAL A 101 -8.68 5.67 0.89
C VAL A 101 -8.91 6.47 -0.39
N LEU A 102 -9.50 7.67 -0.29
CA LEU A 102 -9.61 8.59 -1.42
C LEU A 102 -8.24 9.01 -1.92
N GLU A 103 -7.32 9.36 -1.01
CA GLU A 103 -5.95 9.70 -1.37
C GLU A 103 -5.22 8.54 -2.05
N TYR A 104 -5.33 7.32 -1.52
CA TYR A 104 -4.77 6.12 -2.17
C TYR A 104 -5.27 5.98 -3.60
N CYS A 105 -6.57 6.18 -3.82
CA CYS A 105 -7.12 6.09 -5.15
C CYS A 105 -6.57 7.19 -6.06
N ARG A 106 -6.54 8.45 -5.61
CA ARG A 106 -6.07 9.59 -6.42
C ARG A 106 -4.59 9.48 -6.79
N THR A 107 -3.75 9.18 -5.82
CA THR A 107 -2.29 9.33 -5.94
C THR A 107 -1.60 8.01 -6.30
N ASN A 108 -2.03 6.89 -5.71
CA ASN A 108 -1.28 5.63 -5.81
C ASN A 108 -1.80 4.71 -6.91
N LEU A 109 -3.10 4.76 -7.22
CA LEU A 109 -3.64 4.01 -8.35
C LEU A 109 -3.32 4.74 -9.66
N GLY A 110 -2.52 4.09 -10.51
CA GLY A 110 -2.22 4.59 -11.83
C GLY A 110 -3.45 4.69 -12.75
N PRO A 111 -3.36 5.37 -13.91
CA PRO A 111 -4.49 5.56 -14.84
C PRO A 111 -5.09 4.27 -15.40
N LEU A 112 -4.31 3.18 -15.39
CA LEU A 112 -4.70 1.86 -15.88
C LEU A 112 -5.50 1.05 -14.85
N ALA A 113 -5.44 1.40 -13.56
CA ALA A 113 -6.11 0.69 -12.47
C ALA A 113 -7.58 1.16 -12.27
N ARG A 114 -8.31 1.39 -13.37
CA ARG A 114 -9.68 1.93 -13.34
C ARG A 114 -10.66 1.01 -12.62
N GLU A 115 -10.57 -0.29 -12.88
CA GLU A 115 -11.46 -1.28 -12.25
C GLU A 115 -11.18 -1.41 -10.75
N GLU A 116 -9.91 -1.44 -10.35
CA GLU A 116 -9.53 -1.46 -8.93
C GLU A 116 -10.02 -0.21 -8.20
N ARG A 117 -9.81 0.98 -8.80
CA ARG A 117 -10.32 2.24 -8.26
C ARG A 117 -11.83 2.18 -8.05
N LYS A 118 -12.57 1.70 -9.06
CA LYS A 118 -14.02 1.57 -9.01
C LYS A 118 -14.48 0.60 -7.93
N GLU A 119 -13.80 -0.55 -7.78
CA GLU A 119 -14.09 -1.54 -6.75
C GLU A 119 -13.87 -0.96 -5.34
N VAL A 120 -12.71 -0.34 -5.10
CA VAL A 120 -12.37 0.27 -3.81
C VAL A 120 -13.35 1.39 -3.45
N MET A 121 -13.69 2.26 -4.41
CA MET A 121 -14.67 3.33 -4.21
C MET A 121 -16.05 2.79 -3.88
N ALA A 122 -16.49 1.73 -4.56
CA ALA A 122 -17.77 1.09 -4.26
C ALA A 122 -17.81 0.52 -2.82
N TYR A 123 -16.71 -0.09 -2.37
CA TYR A 123 -16.61 -0.58 -0.99
C TYR A 123 -16.60 0.54 0.04
N LEU A 124 -15.90 1.64 -0.25
CA LEU A 124 -15.88 2.81 0.61
C LEU A 124 -17.29 3.43 0.70
N GLN A 125 -17.98 3.60 -0.42
CA GLN A 125 -19.35 4.11 -0.45
C GLN A 125 -20.32 3.22 0.36
N ALA A 126 -20.20 1.90 0.22
CA ALA A 126 -21.00 0.95 0.99
C ALA A 126 -20.73 1.03 2.50
N MET A 127 -19.46 1.20 2.89
CA MET A 127 -19.07 1.40 4.29
C MET A 127 -19.63 2.71 4.85
N LEU A 128 -19.53 3.81 4.11
CA LEU A 128 -20.09 5.11 4.50
C LEU A 128 -21.60 5.06 4.66
N THR A 129 -22.30 4.43 3.72
CA THR A 129 -23.76 4.24 3.78
C THR A 129 -24.18 3.45 5.01
N ARG A 130 -23.38 2.44 5.41
CA ARG A 130 -23.68 1.60 6.57
C ARG A 130 -23.53 2.32 7.90
N TYR A 131 -22.48 3.12 8.05
CA TYR A 131 -22.14 3.77 9.32
C TYR A 131 -22.56 5.25 9.38
N GLY A 132 -23.26 5.76 8.36
CA GLY A 132 -23.79 7.13 8.34
C GLY A 132 -22.74 8.20 8.01
N GLY A 133 -21.73 7.87 7.20
CA GLY A 133 -20.72 8.81 6.73
C GLY A 133 -21.14 9.61 5.49
N ASP A 134 -20.43 10.71 5.24
CA ASP A 134 -20.63 11.55 4.05
C ASP A 134 -20.01 10.89 2.81
N ALA A 135 -20.88 10.41 1.92
CA ALA A 135 -20.52 9.73 0.67
C ALA A 135 -20.37 10.67 -0.53
N SER A 136 -20.67 11.97 -0.40
CA SER A 136 -20.67 12.92 -1.53
C SER A 136 -19.31 13.01 -2.25
N LEU A 137 -18.21 12.99 -1.50
CA LEU A 137 -16.85 13.03 -2.04
C LEU A 137 -16.48 11.77 -2.84
N VAL A 138 -17.04 10.62 -2.47
CA VAL A 138 -16.84 9.35 -3.19
C VAL A 138 -17.58 9.38 -4.52
N GLU A 139 -18.79 9.95 -4.54
CA GLU A 139 -19.60 10.09 -5.75
C GLU A 139 -18.96 11.07 -6.74
N GLU A 140 -18.42 12.19 -6.26
CA GLU A 140 -17.69 13.15 -7.09
C GLU A 140 -16.45 12.50 -7.74
N GLU A 141 -15.67 11.74 -6.97
CA GLU A 141 -14.48 11.07 -7.51
C GLU A 141 -14.84 9.95 -8.52
N ALA A 142 -15.89 9.17 -8.24
CA ALA A 142 -16.38 8.15 -9.16
C ALA A 142 -16.87 8.77 -10.50
N ALA A 143 -17.50 9.95 -10.43
CA ALA A 143 -17.90 10.71 -11.62
C ALA A 143 -16.68 11.25 -12.39
N ALA A 144 -15.66 11.75 -11.70
CA ALA A 144 -14.42 12.19 -12.34
C ALA A 144 -13.68 11.05 -13.06
N ALA A 145 -13.68 9.84 -12.49
CA ALA A 145 -13.07 8.66 -13.10
C ALA A 145 -13.80 8.17 -14.37
N THR A 146 -15.08 8.48 -14.54
CA THR A 146 -15.89 8.10 -15.71
C THR A 146 -15.89 9.16 -16.82
N GLY A 147 -15.49 10.40 -16.52
CA GLY A 147 -15.46 11.52 -17.47
C GLY A 147 -14.27 11.55 -18.45
N ALA A 148 -13.32 10.61 -18.36
CA ALA A 148 -12.10 10.57 -19.19
C ALA A 148 -12.04 9.30 -20.06
N ALA A 149 -12.92 9.23 -21.06
CA ALA A 149 -12.81 8.27 -22.16
C ALA A 149 -13.07 8.98 -23.49
N THR A 150 -12.03 9.55 -24.09
CA THR A 150 -11.97 9.75 -25.55
C THR A 150 -11.66 8.41 -26.21
N PRO A 151 -12.45 7.96 -27.21
CA PRO A 151 -12.20 6.73 -27.93
C PRO A 151 -11.30 6.99 -29.16
N GLU A 152 -9.99 7.00 -28.96
CA GLU A 152 -8.93 6.81 -29.98
C GLU A 152 -7.73 6.33 -29.12
N GLU A 153 -7.23 5.10 -29.19
CA GLU A 153 -6.88 4.30 -30.35
C GLU A 153 -7.18 2.81 -30.07
N ALA A 154 -8.01 2.22 -30.92
CA ALA A 154 -8.09 0.78 -31.10
C ALA A 154 -8.27 0.53 -32.59
N ASP A 155 -7.18 0.52 -33.34
CA ASP A 155 -7.14 -0.17 -34.63
C ASP A 155 -5.68 -0.54 -34.97
N GLY A 156 -5.44 -1.81 -35.27
CA GLY A 156 -4.12 -2.29 -35.65
C GLY A 156 -3.86 -3.76 -35.37
N ALA A 157 -4.75 -4.65 -35.81
CA ALA A 157 -4.46 -6.09 -35.87
C ALA A 157 -4.87 -6.67 -37.23
N VAL A 158 -3.90 -6.97 -38.11
CA VAL A 158 -3.90 -8.02 -39.17
C VAL A 158 -2.43 -8.25 -39.58
N THR A 159 -1.66 -9.20 -39.01
CA THR A 159 -1.40 -10.62 -39.42
C THR A 159 -0.47 -10.81 -40.67
N PRO A 160 -0.03 -12.03 -41.03
CA PRO A 160 1.38 -12.47 -41.05
C PRO A 160 1.97 -12.57 -42.47
N GLU A 161 3.29 -12.43 -42.64
CA GLU A 161 3.94 -12.66 -43.94
C GLU A 161 5.00 -13.75 -43.85
N GLU A 162 4.93 -14.63 -44.85
CA GLU A 162 5.61 -15.91 -45.00
C GLU A 162 7.11 -15.80 -45.31
N ALA A 163 7.78 -16.95 -45.14
CA ALA A 163 9.16 -17.22 -45.49
C ALA A 163 9.45 -17.13 -47.00
N ASP A 164 10.71 -16.85 -47.34
CA ASP A 164 11.35 -17.38 -48.54
C ASP A 164 12.83 -17.75 -48.23
N PRO A 165 13.39 -18.82 -48.84
CA PRO A 165 14.53 -19.59 -48.34
C PRO A 165 15.84 -19.31 -49.11
N ASN A 166 16.89 -20.07 -48.77
CA ASN A 166 18.27 -20.09 -49.28
C ASN A 166 19.29 -19.21 -48.54
N GLN A 167 19.98 -19.84 -47.57
CA GLN A 167 21.37 -20.27 -47.82
C GLN A 167 21.77 -21.39 -46.85
N VAL A 168 22.20 -22.50 -47.46
CA VAL A 168 22.86 -23.70 -46.90
C VAL A 168 24.35 -23.31 -46.74
N THR A 169 25.08 -23.69 -45.70
CA THR A 169 25.67 -25.03 -45.48
C THR A 169 26.25 -25.19 -44.06
N ASP A 170 25.97 -26.35 -43.48
CA ASP A 170 26.82 -27.30 -42.74
C ASP A 170 28.06 -26.82 -41.97
N ASP A 171 28.11 -27.14 -40.67
CA ASP A 171 29.10 -28.12 -40.15
C ASP A 171 28.65 -28.67 -38.77
N GLU A 172 28.59 -29.99 -38.65
CA GLU A 172 28.34 -30.77 -37.44
C GLU A 172 29.55 -30.71 -36.48
N ALA A 173 29.30 -30.56 -35.17
CA ALA A 173 29.99 -31.36 -34.14
C ALA A 173 29.42 -31.08 -32.72
N GLU A 174 28.71 -32.06 -32.18
CA GLU A 174 28.64 -32.34 -30.73
C GLU A 174 29.39 -33.67 -30.46
N PRO A 175 29.59 -34.17 -29.22
CA PRO A 175 29.58 -33.53 -27.88
C PRO A 175 30.81 -33.97 -27.01
N LYS A 176 30.93 -33.47 -25.76
CA LYS A 176 31.23 -34.27 -24.53
C LYS A 176 31.34 -33.43 -23.24
N THR A 177 30.30 -33.56 -22.40
CA THR A 177 30.25 -33.97 -20.97
C THR A 177 31.25 -33.49 -19.89
N GLU A 178 30.66 -33.42 -18.67
CA GLU A 178 31.20 -33.34 -17.27
C GLU A 178 31.33 -31.93 -16.68
N LYS A 179 30.84 -31.60 -15.47
CA LYS A 179 30.12 -32.33 -14.40
C LYS A 179 29.54 -31.31 -13.41
N ALA A 180 28.43 -31.68 -12.77
CA ALA A 180 27.76 -30.97 -11.68
C ALA A 180 28.53 -30.98 -10.35
N GLN A 181 28.27 -30.00 -9.46
CA GLN A 181 28.11 -30.21 -8.01
C GLN A 181 27.67 -28.94 -7.24
N GLU A 182 26.50 -29.03 -6.62
CA GLU A 182 26.09 -28.45 -5.32
C GLU A 182 25.86 -29.65 -4.36
N PRO A 183 25.56 -29.53 -3.04
CA PRO A 183 25.41 -28.36 -2.14
C PRO A 183 26.05 -28.50 -0.69
N GLU A 184 26.04 -27.39 0.10
CA GLU A 184 25.83 -27.19 1.59
C GLU A 184 26.59 -28.06 2.65
N PRO A 185 26.75 -27.70 3.97
CA PRO A 185 25.86 -26.87 4.83
C PRO A 185 26.47 -25.99 5.97
N VAL A 186 25.61 -25.08 6.48
CA VAL A 186 25.33 -24.56 7.85
C VAL A 186 26.28 -24.86 9.05
N GLU A 187 26.68 -23.82 9.82
CA GLU A 187 26.69 -23.84 11.30
C GLU A 187 26.34 -22.47 11.95
N LYS A 188 25.63 -22.57 13.07
CA LYS A 188 25.06 -21.52 13.95
C LYS A 188 26.09 -21.07 14.99
N GLU A 189 25.97 -19.86 15.57
CA GLU A 189 25.95 -19.72 17.03
C GLU A 189 25.51 -18.32 17.53
N GLU A 190 24.88 -18.37 18.71
CA GLU A 190 24.11 -17.35 19.41
C GLU A 190 24.91 -16.58 20.48
N GLN A 191 24.40 -15.37 20.81
CA GLN A 191 24.36 -14.72 22.15
C GLN A 191 25.66 -14.38 22.92
N LYS A 192 25.82 -13.07 23.26
CA LYS A 192 25.80 -12.58 24.67
C LYS A 192 25.85 -11.05 24.81
N LYS A 193 24.84 -10.52 25.50
CA LYS A 193 24.78 -9.20 26.15
C LYS A 193 25.75 -9.11 27.35
N ASP A 194 25.95 -7.87 27.81
CA ASP A 194 26.31 -7.46 29.18
C ASP A 194 27.79 -7.49 29.61
N LYS A 195 28.51 -6.37 29.39
CA LYS A 195 29.37 -5.68 30.40
C LYS A 195 30.17 -4.52 29.79
N LYS A 196 29.65 -3.28 29.84
CA LYS A 196 30.49 -2.10 30.17
C LYS A 196 29.75 -0.83 30.60
N GLU A 197 28.52 -0.91 31.10
CA GLU A 197 28.02 0.10 32.05
C GLU A 197 28.50 -0.25 33.46
N LYS A 198 29.75 0.11 33.76
CA LYS A 198 30.27 0.25 35.14
C LYS A 198 31.64 0.95 35.11
N LYS A 199 31.68 2.17 34.56
CA LYS A 199 32.83 3.07 34.75
C LYS A 199 32.50 4.45 35.32
N ASP A 200 31.27 4.68 35.82
CA ASP A 200 30.91 5.99 36.42
C ASP A 200 30.38 5.92 37.86
N ARG A 201 30.61 4.81 38.57
CA ARG A 201 30.31 4.74 40.02
C ARG A 201 31.35 3.93 40.79
N LYS A 202 32.58 4.43 40.90
CA LYS A 202 33.34 4.38 42.15
C LYS A 202 34.62 5.21 42.08
N LYS A 203 34.59 6.29 42.87
CA LYS A 203 35.70 6.84 43.67
C LYS A 203 36.74 7.70 42.95
#